data_AF-A0A645FH33-F1
#
_entry.id   AF-A0A645FH33-F1
#
_cell.length_a   1.000
_cell.length_b   1.000
_cell.length_c   1.000
_cell.angle_alpha   90.00
_cell.angle_beta   90.00
_cell.angle_gamma   90.00
#
_symmetry.space_group_name_H-M   'P 1'
#
loop_
_entity.id
_entity.type
_entity.pdbx_description
1 polymer ?
#
loop_
_entity_poly.entity_id
_entity_poly.type
_entity_poly.pdbx_seq_one_letter_code
_entity_poly.pdbx_strand_id
1 'polypeptide(L)'
;MPGGALTANTQMMRDFKVLDKFPTVIKEMREVVERGGFATSVTPVSQFYFQQAYNNAMVGKWEQIADGYGKMVLGYFGKTPVPPDPELVKLCSEKLNLPVTTENPMDIAERDPKKGIPYWKEYLEKENLPTTEENLFIAVCGQEKGIAFLQGKSKANVRKLSDAPATPAAKPAEKKEETPNYGKSTSLADMGSVNLAKPATYKLQIDNQSYFVEVEQLG
;
A
#
# COMPACT_ATOMS: atom_id res chain seq x y z
N MET A 1 9.30 0.27 -14.68
CA MET A 1 8.26 0.61 -13.68
C MET A 1 7.76 2.03 -13.96
N PRO A 2 6.44 2.27 -14.02
CA PRO A 2 5.88 3.62 -14.21
C PRO A 2 6.24 4.55 -13.06
N GLY A 3 6.39 5.85 -13.34
CA GLY A 3 6.81 6.85 -12.34
C GLY A 3 5.90 6.88 -11.10
N GLY A 4 4.58 6.81 -11.27
CA GLY A 4 3.64 6.79 -10.15
C GLY A 4 3.80 5.56 -9.24
N ALA A 5 4.01 4.39 -9.83
CA ALA A 5 4.25 3.15 -9.07
C ALA A 5 5.61 3.20 -8.36
N LEU A 6 6.63 3.78 -8.99
CA LEU A 6 7.96 3.95 -8.39
C LEU A 6 7.90 4.81 -7.12
N THR A 7 7.31 6.00 -7.21
CA THR A 7 7.25 6.94 -6.08
C THR A 7 6.41 6.37 -4.94
N ALA A 8 5.23 5.82 -5.23
CA ALA A 8 4.36 5.25 -4.21
C ALA A 8 5.02 4.07 -3.47
N ASN A 9 5.62 3.15 -4.21
CA ASN A 9 6.21 1.95 -3.62
C ASN A 9 7.51 2.21 -2.88
N THR A 10 8.37 3.11 -3.39
CA THR A 10 9.57 3.50 -2.64
C THR A 10 9.21 4.27 -1.37
N GLN A 11 8.14 5.06 -1.37
CA GLN A 11 7.64 5.70 -0.16
C GLN A 11 7.14 4.67 0.87
N MET A 12 6.33 3.71 0.43
CA MET A 12 5.90 2.59 1.28
C MET A 12 7.10 1.83 1.88
N MET A 13 8.13 1.53 1.08
CA MET A 13 9.34 0.86 1.58
C MET A 13 10.15 1.70 2.57
N ARG A 14 10.16 3.03 2.43
CA ARG A 14 10.76 3.93 3.44
C ARG A 14 10.01 3.85 4.75
N ASP A 15 8.69 3.84 4.70
CA ASP A 15 7.83 3.81 5.88
C ASP A 15 8.02 2.50 6.67
N PHE A 16 8.20 1.38 5.96
CA PHE A 16 8.55 0.09 6.54
C PHE A 16 10.05 -0.09 6.84
N LYS A 17 10.89 0.91 6.56
CA LYS A 17 12.35 0.86 6.74
C LYS A 17 13.04 -0.30 6.01
N VAL A 18 12.56 -0.64 4.82
CA VAL A 18 13.07 -1.73 3.97
C VAL A 18 13.53 -1.25 2.59
N LEU A 19 13.76 0.06 2.41
CA LEU A 19 14.15 0.63 1.12
C LEU A 19 15.47 0.05 0.57
N ASP A 20 16.38 -0.36 1.45
CA ASP A 20 17.63 -1.04 1.11
C ASP A 20 17.42 -2.30 0.26
N LYS A 21 16.26 -2.96 0.38
CA LYS A 21 15.89 -4.14 -0.42
C LYS A 21 15.30 -3.80 -1.79
N PHE A 22 15.10 -2.52 -2.12
CA PHE A 22 14.52 -2.10 -3.41
C PHE A 22 15.27 -2.66 -4.63
N PRO A 23 16.62 -2.69 -4.69
CA PRO A 23 17.33 -3.31 -5.80
C PRO A 23 16.98 -4.79 -6.00
N THR A 24 16.79 -5.54 -4.91
CA THR A 24 16.34 -6.94 -4.94
C THR A 24 14.93 -7.04 -5.50
N VAL A 25 14.01 -6.18 -5.06
CA VAL A 25 12.63 -6.13 -5.62
C VAL A 25 12.65 -5.88 -7.13
N ILE A 26 13.46 -4.94 -7.60
CA ILE A 26 13.60 -4.66 -9.04
C ILE A 26 14.17 -5.86 -9.81
N LYS A 27 15.12 -6.58 -9.22
CA LYS A 27 15.66 -7.81 -9.82
C LYS A 27 14.58 -8.90 -9.93
N GLU A 28 13.80 -9.12 -8.87
CA GLU A 28 12.69 -10.09 -8.87
C GLU A 28 11.59 -9.70 -9.85
N MET A 29 11.36 -8.40 -10.05
CA MET A 29 10.36 -7.89 -10.98
C MET A 29 10.60 -8.38 -12.42
N ARG A 30 11.85 -8.64 -12.83
CA ARG A 30 12.16 -9.19 -14.15
C ARG A 30 11.52 -10.56 -14.36
N GLU A 31 11.74 -11.48 -13.42
CA GLU A 31 11.19 -12.85 -13.49
C GLU A 31 9.66 -12.81 -13.40
N VAL A 32 9.12 -11.97 -12.52
CA VAL A 32 7.67 -11.79 -12.33
C VAL A 32 6.98 -11.30 -13.62
N VAL A 33 7.59 -10.39 -14.36
CA VAL A 33 7.05 -9.91 -15.65
C VAL A 33 7.14 -10.99 -16.73
N GLU A 34 8.29 -11.65 -16.82
CA GLU A 34 8.57 -12.67 -17.83
C GLU A 34 7.63 -13.88 -17.68
N ARG A 35 7.56 -14.46 -16.48
CA ARG A 35 6.69 -15.60 -16.18
C ARG A 35 5.21 -15.23 -16.14
N GLY A 36 4.90 -13.96 -15.87
CA GLY A 36 3.54 -13.43 -15.86
C GLY A 36 2.95 -13.13 -17.24
N GLY A 37 3.69 -13.36 -18.33
CA GLY A 37 3.17 -13.21 -19.70
C GLY A 37 3.25 -11.80 -20.27
N PHE A 38 4.11 -10.92 -19.74
CA PHE A 38 4.42 -9.59 -20.28
C PHE A 38 3.22 -8.63 -20.41
N ALA A 39 2.22 -8.72 -19.53
CA ALA A 39 1.14 -7.72 -19.46
C ALA A 39 1.69 -6.29 -19.32
N THR A 40 1.02 -5.34 -19.98
CA THR A 40 1.43 -3.93 -20.00
C THR A 40 1.50 -3.37 -18.58
N SER A 41 2.67 -2.85 -18.19
CA SER A 41 2.91 -2.32 -16.85
C SER A 41 2.29 -0.93 -16.67
N VAL A 42 0.96 -0.84 -16.64
CA VAL A 42 0.16 0.34 -16.21
C VAL A 42 -0.80 -0.08 -15.10
N THR A 43 -1.45 0.85 -14.41
CA THR A 43 -2.40 0.49 -13.35
C THR A 43 -3.55 -0.35 -13.93
N PRO A 44 -3.95 -1.48 -13.29
CA PRO A 44 -3.48 -2.00 -11.99
C PRO A 44 -2.25 -2.92 -12.06
N VAL A 45 -1.89 -3.42 -13.24
CA VAL A 45 -0.83 -4.42 -13.49
C VAL A 45 0.55 -3.98 -12.96
N SER A 46 0.90 -2.71 -13.08
CA SER A 46 2.16 -2.18 -12.55
C SER A 46 2.33 -2.41 -11.05
N GLN A 47 1.23 -2.36 -10.28
CA GLN A 47 1.22 -2.68 -8.86
C GLN A 47 1.26 -4.19 -8.61
N PHE A 48 0.60 -5.00 -9.44
CA PHE A 48 0.65 -6.46 -9.32
C PHE A 48 2.08 -6.99 -9.45
N TYR A 49 2.82 -6.51 -10.46
CA TYR A 49 4.22 -6.87 -10.63
C TYR A 49 5.08 -6.45 -9.44
N PHE A 50 4.88 -5.23 -8.94
CA PHE A 50 5.63 -4.77 -7.78
C PHE A 50 5.31 -5.58 -6.53
N GLN A 51 4.04 -5.83 -6.23
CA GLN A 51 3.61 -6.57 -5.05
C GLN A 51 4.13 -8.01 -5.06
N GLN A 52 4.06 -8.70 -6.20
CA GLN A 52 4.62 -10.05 -6.31
C GLN A 52 6.14 -10.04 -6.17
N ALA A 53 6.85 -9.10 -6.80
CA ALA A 53 8.30 -8.97 -6.68
C ALA A 53 8.73 -8.61 -5.25
N TYR A 54 7.95 -7.77 -4.57
CA TYR A 54 8.14 -7.41 -3.17
C TYR A 54 8.00 -8.65 -2.27
N ASN A 55 6.96 -9.45 -2.45
CA ASN A 55 6.79 -10.71 -1.71
C ASN A 55 7.96 -11.67 -1.94
N ASN A 56 8.40 -11.82 -3.20
CA ASN A 56 9.57 -12.65 -3.53
C ASN A 56 10.84 -12.18 -2.81
N ALA A 57 11.04 -10.86 -2.69
CA ALA A 57 12.23 -10.29 -2.05
C ALA A 57 12.16 -10.29 -0.51
N MET A 58 10.97 -10.26 0.07
CA MET A 58 10.76 -10.12 1.52
C MET A 58 10.54 -11.45 2.23
N VAL A 59 9.74 -12.32 1.62
CA VAL A 59 9.30 -13.59 2.20
C VAL A 59 10.11 -14.72 1.59
N GLY A 60 10.13 -14.79 0.26
CA GLY A 60 10.83 -15.83 -0.48
C GLY A 60 10.18 -16.01 -1.85
N LYS A 61 10.94 -16.51 -2.82
CA LYS A 61 10.46 -16.66 -4.20
C LYS A 61 9.23 -17.56 -4.25
N TRP A 62 8.11 -17.01 -4.72
CA TRP A 62 6.87 -17.76 -4.97
C TRP A 62 6.24 -18.44 -3.73
N GLU A 63 6.73 -18.12 -2.52
CA GLU A 63 6.15 -18.65 -1.27
C GLU A 63 4.74 -18.09 -1.04
N GLN A 64 4.59 -16.79 -1.35
CA GLN A 64 3.33 -16.05 -1.30
C GLN A 64 3.01 -15.47 -2.68
N ILE A 65 1.76 -15.66 -3.11
CA ILE A 65 1.21 -15.04 -4.32
C ILE A 65 0.39 -13.82 -3.93
N ALA A 66 0.68 -12.69 -4.55
CA ALA A 66 -0.15 -11.49 -4.41
C ALA A 66 -1.47 -11.69 -5.19
N ASP A 67 -2.61 -11.49 -4.53
CA ASP A 67 -3.94 -11.70 -5.09
C ASP A 67 -4.15 -11.11 -6.49
N GLY A 68 -3.76 -9.85 -6.69
CA GLY A 68 -3.91 -9.17 -7.97
C GLY A 68 -3.06 -9.79 -9.07
N TYR A 69 -1.82 -10.16 -8.76
CA TYR A 69 -0.92 -10.83 -9.69
C TYR A 69 -1.42 -12.22 -10.06
N GLY A 70 -1.80 -13.03 -9.07
CA GLY A 70 -2.32 -14.38 -9.35
C GLY A 70 -3.61 -14.35 -10.15
N LYS A 71 -4.55 -13.45 -9.83
CA LYS A 71 -5.77 -13.23 -10.64
C LYS A 71 -5.46 -12.81 -12.07
N MET A 72 -4.46 -11.97 -12.29
CA MET A 72 -4.01 -11.58 -13.63
C MET A 72 -3.47 -12.80 -14.40
N VAL A 73 -2.59 -13.59 -13.78
CA VAL A 73 -2.03 -14.82 -14.38
C VAL A 73 -3.13 -15.84 -14.72
N LEU A 74 -4.18 -15.92 -13.90
CA LEU A 74 -5.32 -16.82 -14.13
C LEU A 74 -6.35 -16.29 -15.14
N GLY A 75 -6.19 -15.07 -15.67
CA GLY A 75 -7.06 -14.50 -16.71
C GLY A 75 -8.19 -13.58 -16.23
N TYR A 76 -8.31 -13.34 -14.92
CA TYR A 76 -9.37 -12.47 -14.35
C TYR A 76 -9.17 -10.97 -14.64
N PHE A 77 -8.03 -10.60 -15.23
CA PHE A 77 -7.78 -9.24 -15.76
C PHE A 77 -7.67 -9.23 -17.29
N GLY A 78 -8.16 -10.28 -17.95
CA GLY A 78 -8.08 -10.46 -19.38
C GLY A 78 -6.82 -11.22 -19.81
N LYS A 79 -6.56 -11.20 -21.11
CA LYS A 79 -5.48 -11.98 -21.72
C LYS A 79 -4.16 -11.21 -21.67
N THR A 80 -3.10 -11.91 -21.26
CA THR A 80 -1.72 -11.42 -21.34
C THR A 80 -1.18 -11.53 -22.78
N PRO A 81 -0.24 -10.66 -23.21
CA PRO A 81 0.34 -10.73 -24.55
C PRO A 81 0.94 -12.09 -24.92
N VAL A 82 1.57 -12.76 -23.94
CA VAL A 82 2.12 -14.11 -24.07
C VAL A 82 1.48 -15.00 -22.99
N PRO A 83 1.24 -16.30 -23.26
CA PRO A 83 0.78 -17.21 -22.22
C PRO A 83 1.72 -17.18 -21.00
N PRO A 84 1.19 -17.07 -19.78
CA PRO A 84 2.02 -17.16 -18.58
C PRO A 84 2.64 -18.54 -18.44
N ASP A 85 3.70 -18.61 -17.63
CA ASP A 85 4.41 -19.84 -17.29
C ASP A 85 3.44 -20.90 -16.70
N PRO A 86 3.39 -22.14 -17.24
CA PRO A 86 2.41 -23.15 -16.79
C PRO A 86 2.55 -23.56 -15.32
N GLU A 87 3.77 -23.59 -14.78
CA GLU A 87 3.99 -23.93 -13.37
C GLU A 87 3.47 -22.80 -12.47
N LEU A 88 3.68 -21.56 -12.90
CA LEU A 88 3.16 -20.39 -12.20
C LEU A 88 1.63 -20.33 -12.25
N VAL A 89 1.01 -20.67 -13.39
CA VAL A 89 -0.46 -20.76 -13.51
C VAL A 89 -1.02 -21.76 -12.50
N LYS A 90 -0.41 -22.96 -12.42
CA LYS A 90 -0.81 -23.99 -11.46
C LYS A 90 -0.66 -23.49 -10.02
N LEU A 91 0.49 -22.89 -9.69
CA LEU A 91 0.75 -22.34 -8.36
C LEU A 91 -0.28 -21.26 -7.97
N CYS A 92 -0.58 -20.33 -8.87
CA CYS A 92 -1.58 -19.28 -8.63
C CYS A 92 -2.98 -19.88 -8.43
N SER A 93 -3.34 -20.90 -9.20
CA SER A 93 -4.64 -21.57 -9.09
C SER A 93 -4.79 -22.26 -7.74
N GLU A 94 -3.76 -22.99 -7.29
CA GLU A 94 -3.75 -23.68 -6.00
C GLU A 94 -3.75 -22.70 -4.82
N LYS A 95 -2.89 -21.67 -4.86
CA LYS A 95 -2.73 -20.70 -3.76
C LYS A 95 -3.95 -19.81 -3.57
N LEU A 96 -4.64 -19.46 -4.66
CA LEU A 96 -5.85 -18.62 -4.61
C LEU A 96 -7.14 -19.44 -4.59
N ASN A 97 -7.06 -20.76 -4.77
CA ASN A 97 -8.21 -21.65 -4.96
C ASN A 97 -9.16 -21.12 -6.05
N LEU A 98 -8.58 -20.69 -7.17
CA LEU A 98 -9.30 -20.11 -8.32
C LEU A 98 -8.94 -20.86 -9.60
N PRO A 99 -9.91 -21.25 -10.43
CA PRO A 99 -9.63 -21.86 -11.72
C PRO A 99 -9.03 -20.84 -12.70
N VAL A 100 -8.32 -21.34 -13.71
CA VAL A 100 -7.94 -20.53 -14.87
C VAL A 100 -9.20 -20.17 -15.65
N THR A 101 -9.30 -18.93 -16.13
CA THR A 101 -10.43 -18.46 -16.94
C THR A 101 -9.96 -17.76 -18.21
N THR A 102 -10.79 -17.85 -19.25
CA THR A 102 -10.68 -17.09 -20.49
C THR A 102 -11.91 -16.22 -20.74
N GLU A 103 -12.83 -16.17 -19.77
CA GLU A 103 -14.03 -15.35 -19.85
C GLU A 103 -13.69 -13.86 -19.80
N ASN A 104 -14.60 -13.02 -20.28
CA ASN A 104 -14.44 -11.58 -20.17
C ASN A 104 -14.52 -11.17 -18.67
N PRO A 105 -13.53 -10.44 -18.13
CA PRO A 105 -13.56 -9.95 -16.76
C PRO A 105 -14.81 -9.15 -16.39
N MET A 106 -15.42 -8.47 -17.36
CA MET A 106 -16.66 -7.71 -17.16
C MET A 106 -17.83 -8.62 -16.82
N ASP A 107 -18.01 -9.71 -17.56
CA ASP A 107 -19.09 -10.68 -17.32
C ASP A 107 -18.91 -11.35 -15.95
N ILE A 108 -17.67 -11.63 -15.56
CA ILE A 108 -17.36 -12.14 -14.20
C ILE A 108 -17.75 -11.10 -13.14
N ALA A 109 -17.47 -9.82 -13.38
CA ALA A 109 -17.78 -8.75 -12.45
C ALA A 109 -19.29 -8.47 -12.32
N GLU A 110 -20.07 -8.58 -13.41
CA GLU A 110 -21.52 -8.41 -13.40
C GLU A 110 -22.24 -9.50 -12.60
N ARG A 111 -21.68 -10.71 -12.57
CA ARG A 111 -22.21 -11.82 -11.75
C ARG A 111 -21.97 -11.64 -10.25
N ASP A 112 -21.12 -10.71 -9.83
CA ASP A 112 -20.83 -10.47 -8.41
C ASP A 112 -21.89 -9.53 -7.80
N PRO A 113 -22.81 -10.04 -6.96
CA PRO A 113 -23.87 -9.21 -6.37
C PRO A 113 -23.32 -8.11 -5.46
N LYS A 114 -22.10 -8.24 -4.93
CA LYS A 114 -21.46 -7.22 -4.09
C LYS A 114 -21.04 -5.97 -4.86
N LYS A 115 -20.94 -6.06 -6.19
CA LYS A 115 -20.65 -4.91 -7.06
C LYS A 115 -21.92 -4.17 -7.52
N GLY A 116 -23.09 -4.73 -7.25
CA GLY A 116 -24.36 -4.13 -7.61
C GLY A 116 -24.76 -2.95 -6.72
N ILE A 117 -25.52 -2.02 -7.30
CA ILE A 117 -26.14 -0.88 -6.59
C ILE A 117 -27.02 -1.35 -5.41
N PRO A 118 -27.84 -2.43 -5.52
CA PRO A 118 -28.71 -2.85 -4.42
C PRO A 118 -27.94 -3.17 -3.12
N TYR A 119 -26.80 -3.87 -3.24
CA TYR A 119 -25.96 -4.22 -2.10
C TYR A 119 -25.45 -2.97 -1.36
N TRP A 120 -24.94 -1.99 -2.10
CA TRP A 120 -24.40 -0.77 -1.51
C TRP A 120 -25.48 0.17 -0.96
N LYS A 121 -26.69 0.13 -1.51
CA LYS A 121 -27.82 0.85 -0.95
C LYS A 121 -28.19 0.34 0.43
N GLU A 122 -28.34 -0.98 0.59
CA GLU A 122 -28.57 -1.59 1.90
C GLU A 122 -27.42 -1.32 2.88
N TYR A 123 -26.19 -1.29 2.39
CA TYR A 123 -25.02 -0.99 3.22
C TYR A 123 -25.04 0.46 3.74
N LEU A 124 -25.38 1.44 2.90
CA LEU A 124 -25.53 2.83 3.32
C LEU A 124 -26.66 3.02 4.33
N GLU A 125 -27.80 2.34 4.13
CA GLU A 125 -28.93 2.36 5.06
C GLU A 125 -28.53 1.80 6.44
N LYS A 126 -27.76 0.70 6.47
CA LYS A 126 -27.22 0.13 7.72
C LYS A 126 -26.28 1.08 8.45
N GLU A 127 -25.46 1.83 7.71
CA GLU A 127 -24.53 2.81 8.28
C GLU A 127 -25.18 4.17 8.58
N ASN A 128 -26.51 4.29 8.45
CA ASN A 128 -27.27 5.54 8.62
C ASN A 128 -26.75 6.70 7.74
N LEU A 129 -26.29 6.38 6.53
CA LEU A 129 -25.81 7.36 5.56
C LEU A 129 -26.88 7.66 4.50
N PRO A 130 -26.98 8.91 4.00
CA PRO A 130 -27.92 9.25 2.94
C PRO A 130 -27.66 8.45 1.66
N THR A 131 -28.70 7.89 1.05
CA THR A 131 -28.62 7.11 -0.20
C THR A 131 -28.74 8.02 -1.43
N THR A 132 -27.89 9.04 -1.54
CA THR A 132 -27.81 9.88 -2.74
C THR A 132 -27.01 9.17 -3.84
N GLU A 133 -27.17 9.58 -5.10
CA GLU A 133 -26.37 9.03 -6.21
C GLU A 133 -24.86 9.20 -5.99
N GLU A 134 -24.44 10.34 -5.42
CA GLU A 134 -23.04 10.62 -5.08
C GLU A 134 -22.54 9.68 -3.97
N ASN A 135 -23.30 9.48 -2.90
CA ASN A 135 -22.89 8.59 -1.81
C ASN A 135 -22.86 7.13 -2.25
N LEU A 136 -23.79 6.71 -3.12
CA LEU A 136 -23.77 5.40 -3.76
C LEU A 136 -22.52 5.23 -4.62
N PHE A 137 -22.17 6.23 -5.44
CA PHE A 137 -20.96 6.19 -6.25
C PHE A 137 -19.69 6.08 -5.39
N ILE A 138 -19.60 6.89 -4.34
CA ILE A 138 -18.47 6.85 -3.38
C ILE A 138 -18.39 5.49 -2.67
N ALA A 139 -19.53 4.93 -2.25
CA ALA A 139 -19.60 3.63 -1.61
C ALA A 139 -19.17 2.50 -2.55
N VAL A 140 -19.67 2.47 -3.79
CA VAL A 140 -19.34 1.44 -4.78
C VAL A 140 -17.86 1.50 -5.17
N CYS A 141 -17.34 2.68 -5.49
CA CYS A 141 -15.96 2.84 -5.96
C CYS A 141 -14.92 2.79 -4.83
N GLY A 142 -15.25 3.38 -3.67
CA GLY A 142 -14.34 3.51 -2.53
C GLY A 142 -14.48 2.38 -1.50
N GLN A 143 -15.56 1.60 -1.55
CA GLN A 143 -15.87 0.52 -0.62
C GLN A 143 -15.71 0.97 0.84
N GLU A 144 -15.03 0.21 1.68
CA GLU A 144 -14.77 0.54 3.09
C GLU A 144 -14.15 1.94 3.28
N LYS A 145 -13.23 2.34 2.39
CA LYS A 145 -12.60 3.67 2.45
C LYS A 145 -13.58 4.77 2.05
N GLY A 146 -14.45 4.49 1.08
CA GLY A 146 -15.54 5.38 0.69
C GLY A 146 -16.52 5.60 1.83
N ILE A 147 -16.90 4.53 2.54
CA ILE A 147 -17.77 4.61 3.71
C ILE A 147 -17.09 5.39 4.84
N ALA A 148 -15.81 5.11 5.15
CA ALA A 148 -15.06 5.88 6.13
C ALA A 148 -14.99 7.38 5.78
N PHE A 149 -14.91 7.72 4.49
CA PHE A 149 -14.98 9.10 4.02
C PHE A 149 -16.35 9.73 4.27
N LEU A 150 -17.43 9.03 3.93
CA LEU A 150 -18.80 9.50 4.19
C LEU A 150 -19.10 9.66 5.69
N GLN A 151 -18.46 8.86 6.54
CA GLN A 151 -18.55 8.95 8.00
C GLN A 151 -17.65 10.03 8.63
N GLY A 152 -16.82 10.72 7.84
CA GLY A 152 -15.84 11.68 8.38
C GLY A 152 -14.70 11.04 9.18
N LYS A 153 -14.54 9.70 9.13
CA LYS A 153 -13.49 8.96 9.85
C LYS A 153 -12.18 8.83 9.06
N SER A 154 -12.12 9.42 7.87
CA SER A 154 -10.94 9.40 7.01
C SER A 154 -9.78 10.17 7.64
N LYS A 155 -8.62 9.51 7.76
CA LYS A 155 -7.38 10.13 8.24
C LYS A 155 -6.70 10.92 7.11
N ALA A 156 -6.36 12.18 7.38
CA ALA A 156 -5.57 12.99 6.47
C ALA A 156 -4.09 12.59 6.54
N ASN A 157 -3.62 11.78 5.59
CA ASN A 157 -2.22 11.37 5.50
C ASN A 157 -1.36 12.37 4.70
N VAL A 158 -1.41 13.65 5.08
CA VAL A 158 -0.61 14.70 4.43
C VAL A 158 0.69 14.89 5.22
N ARG A 159 1.83 14.52 4.62
CA ARG A 159 3.14 14.88 5.17
C ARG A 159 3.47 16.31 4.79
N LYS A 160 3.28 17.23 5.73
CA LYS A 160 3.74 18.62 5.56
C LYS A 160 5.24 18.66 5.84
N LEU A 161 5.98 19.49 5.10
CA LEU A 161 7.42 19.68 5.28
C LEU A 161 7.82 20.13 6.69
N SER A 162 6.87 20.66 7.48
CA SER A 162 7.07 21.08 8.88
C SER A 162 7.31 19.94 9.85
N ASP A 163 6.96 18.71 9.49
CA ASP A 163 6.97 17.56 10.42
C ASP A 163 8.18 16.64 10.21
N ALA A 164 9.11 17.06 9.32
CA ALA A 164 10.39 16.38 9.19
C ALA A 164 11.27 16.72 10.41
N PRO A 165 11.75 15.73 11.19
CA PRO A 165 12.76 16.01 12.20
C PRO A 165 13.97 16.64 11.50
N ALA A 166 14.44 17.77 12.02
CA ALA A 166 15.58 18.49 11.48
C ALA A 166 16.74 17.51 11.29
N THR A 167 17.17 17.34 10.04
CA THR A 167 18.35 16.55 9.69
C THR A 167 19.51 17.08 10.56
N PRO A 168 20.17 16.26 11.39
CA PRO A 168 21.35 16.72 12.12
C PRO A 168 22.36 17.19 11.09
N ALA A 169 22.76 18.46 11.18
CA ALA A 169 23.80 19.02 10.33
C ALA A 169 25.03 18.10 10.41
N ALA A 170 25.49 17.63 9.25
CA ALA A 170 26.70 16.83 9.17
C ALA A 170 27.85 17.61 9.81
N LYS A 171 28.41 17.09 10.91
CA LYS A 171 29.66 17.64 11.46
C LYS A 171 30.77 17.48 10.42
N PRO A 172 31.69 18.46 10.29
CA PRO A 172 32.78 18.39 9.33
C PRO A 172 33.64 17.14 9.57
N ALA A 173 33.96 16.43 8.50
CA ALA A 173 34.78 15.23 8.54
C ALA A 173 36.24 15.57 8.87
N GLU A 174 36.77 15.06 9.99
CA GLU A 174 38.20 14.89 10.19
C GLU A 174 38.62 13.49 9.71
N LYS A 175 39.60 13.47 8.81
CA LYS A 175 40.30 12.25 8.38
C LYS A 175 41.18 11.72 9.52
N LYS A 176 41.13 10.41 9.77
CA LYS A 176 42.31 9.52 9.86
C LYS A 176 41.95 8.03 9.89
N GLU A 177 42.57 7.33 8.92
CA GLU A 177 43.08 5.95 8.80
C GLU A 177 42.42 4.74 9.51
N GLU A 178 42.29 3.68 8.70
CA GLU A 178 41.75 2.35 8.99
C GLU A 178 42.65 1.48 9.87
N THR A 179 42.07 0.66 10.75
CA THR A 179 42.02 -0.82 10.61
C THR A 179 41.19 -1.47 11.74
N PRO A 180 40.65 -2.68 11.53
CA PRO A 180 39.41 -3.15 12.16
C PRO A 180 39.66 -3.97 13.44
N ASN A 181 38.74 -3.90 14.40
CA ASN A 181 38.67 -4.89 15.47
C ASN A 181 37.23 -5.27 15.82
N TYR A 182 36.93 -6.56 15.67
CA TYR A 182 35.66 -7.19 16.00
C TYR A 182 35.61 -7.47 17.52
N GLY A 183 34.51 -7.05 18.16
CA GLY A 183 33.96 -7.71 19.35
C GLY A 183 34.16 -6.99 20.68
N LYS A 184 33.07 -6.43 21.22
CA LYS A 184 32.44 -6.85 22.50
C LYS A 184 31.17 -6.05 22.79
N SER A 185 30.20 -6.75 23.37
CA SER A 185 28.89 -6.27 23.81
C SER A 185 28.98 -5.27 24.97
N THR A 186 28.03 -4.34 25.03
CA THR A 186 27.54 -3.75 26.30
C THR A 186 26.06 -3.38 26.18
N SER A 187 25.33 -3.59 27.27
CA SER A 187 23.88 -3.54 27.44
C SER A 187 23.40 -2.22 28.06
N LEU A 188 22.11 -1.90 27.80
CA LEU A 188 21.13 -1.05 28.48
C LEU A 188 21.61 0.00 29.50
N ALA A 189 21.25 1.27 29.26
CA ALA A 189 20.40 2.11 30.12
C ALA A 189 20.60 3.59 29.76
N ASP A 190 19.58 4.23 29.18
CA ASP A 190 19.22 5.64 29.31
C ASP A 190 18.35 6.07 28.13
N MET A 191 17.03 6.01 28.31
CA MET A 191 16.14 7.03 27.75
C MET A 191 14.81 6.97 28.48
N GLY A 192 14.58 8.03 29.25
CA GLY A 192 13.44 8.20 30.14
C GLY A 192 12.09 8.19 29.43
N SER A 193 11.10 7.80 30.22
CA SER A 193 9.67 7.85 29.95
C SER A 193 9.19 9.22 29.51
N VAL A 194 8.44 9.29 28.40
CA VAL A 194 7.59 10.44 28.08
C VAL A 194 6.14 9.96 28.04
N ASN A 195 5.32 10.52 28.94
CA ASN A 195 3.89 10.28 29.06
C ASN A 195 3.14 10.70 27.79
N LEU A 196 2.50 9.75 27.10
CA LEU A 196 1.48 9.99 26.07
C LEU A 196 0.08 9.85 26.71
N ALA A 197 -0.55 10.96 27.11
CA ALA A 197 -1.97 10.95 27.52
C ALA A 197 -2.64 12.34 27.69
N LYS A 198 -2.25 13.40 26.97
CA LYS A 198 -2.97 14.69 27.07
C LYS A 198 -3.30 15.28 25.68
N PRO A 199 -4.55 15.75 25.45
CA PRO A 199 -4.90 16.46 24.22
C PRO A 199 -4.07 17.76 24.11
N ALA A 200 -3.64 18.06 22.89
CA ALA A 200 -2.88 19.27 22.60
C ALA A 200 -3.84 20.37 22.14
N THR A 201 -3.88 21.48 22.88
CA THR A 201 -4.67 22.66 22.53
C THR A 201 -3.84 23.63 21.70
N TYR A 202 -4.31 23.97 20.50
CA TYR A 202 -3.68 24.94 19.61
C TYR A 202 -4.49 26.23 19.54
N LYS A 203 -3.82 27.37 19.65
CA LYS A 203 -4.42 28.69 19.42
C LYS A 203 -4.17 29.09 17.97
N LEU A 204 -5.23 29.22 17.18
CA LEU A 204 -5.22 29.68 15.80
C LEU A 204 -5.72 31.13 15.76
N GLN A 205 -5.09 32.01 14.99
CA GLN A 205 -5.64 33.32 14.68
C GLN A 205 -6.12 33.33 13.23
N ILE A 206 -7.41 33.56 13.03
CA ILE A 206 -8.04 33.72 11.72
C ILE A 206 -8.83 35.03 11.79
N ASP A 207 -8.62 35.93 10.83
CA ASP A 207 -9.32 37.22 10.72
C ASP A 207 -9.35 38.04 12.03
N ASN A 208 -8.19 38.12 12.69
CA ASN A 208 -8.00 38.85 13.94
C ASN A 208 -8.83 38.31 15.13
N GLN A 209 -9.42 37.12 15.01
CA GLN A 209 -10.07 36.36 16.07
C GLN A 209 -9.25 35.14 16.45
N SER A 210 -9.20 34.83 17.75
CA SER A 210 -8.45 33.68 18.28
C SER A 210 -9.38 32.50 18.52
N TYR A 211 -9.06 31.35 17.92
CA TYR A 211 -9.75 30.08 18.08
C TYR A 211 -8.85 29.10 18.85
N PHE A 212 -9.44 28.35 19.77
CA PHE A 212 -8.76 27.26 20.47
C PHE A 212 -9.28 25.94 19.92
N VAL A 213 -8.38 25.12 19.38
CA VAL A 213 -8.71 23.80 18.83
C VAL A 213 -7.99 22.76 19.67
N GLU A 214 -8.75 21.87 20.30
CA GLU A 214 -8.23 20.69 20.97
C GLU A 214 -8.14 19.54 19.98
N VAL A 215 -6.95 18.95 19.86
CA VAL A 215 -6.70 17.79 19.01
C VAL A 215 -6.31 16.62 19.90
N GLU A 216 -7.13 15.56 19.89
CA GLU A 216 -6.77 14.30 20.51
C GLU A 216 -5.66 13.62 19.70
N GLN A 217 -4.51 13.37 20.34
CA GLN A 217 -3.47 12.53 19.76
C GLN A 217 -3.89 11.06 19.92
N LEU A 218 -4.43 10.49 18.85
CA LEU A 218 -4.60 9.04 18.74
C LEU A 218 -3.21 8.41 18.53
N GLY A 219 -2.73 7.69 19.55
CA GLY A 219 -1.51 6.88 19.51
C GLY A 219 -1.60 5.67 18.58
#